data_AF-E1Z2E9-F1
#
_entry.id   AF-E1Z2E9-F1
#
_cell.length_a   1.000
_cell.length_b   1.000
_cell.length_c   1.000
_cell.angle_alpha   90.00
_cell.angle_beta   90.00
_cell.angle_gamma   90.00
#
_symmetry.space_group_name_H-M   'P 1'
#
loop_
_entity.id
_entity.type
_entity.pdbx_description
1 polymer ?
#
loop_
_entity_poly.entity_id
_entity_poly.type
_entity_poly.pdbx_seq_one_letter_code
_entity_poly.pdbx_strand_id
1 'polypeptide(L)'
;MERTHGLSSGGGSSPQASAVDKIVAWDRRFAMLGLAMWGGTAVKVAPALSTFENWNAIVGMAGMFLVSVAWPTWARRSYVRNRVAALAFLRVFLFALPFNFSLRVFNALAPDVAAGRLGLVSNVFQVFMSIRIALLNFTSMGWRVPFRLHLVLQAINVSLLVRFGLSSYVQSKLLTSPEVEAVVGAVNGFMSFVASATVPSVTIIAPKGIDHQRVAVLLFCWATLGYLLPTLLLLPNVPRGPPPAQQSQGTASKLGDAIETGLRFLLPPSQQQQQQRRQQQRPQRREDEDGPQLPASAPWVMCWWAVLLVVWSGCCLAAQYLAPPGSDE
;
A
#
# COMPACT_ATOMS: atom_id res chain seq x y z
N MET A 1 -70.73 11.32 -2.82
CA MET A 1 -69.63 11.76 -1.93
C MET A 1 -68.69 10.58 -1.74
N GLU A 2 -67.76 10.40 -2.69
CA GLU A 2 -66.67 9.41 -2.60
C GLU A 2 -65.37 10.19 -2.44
N ARG A 3 -64.70 10.02 -1.29
CA ARG A 3 -63.34 10.52 -1.05
C ARG A 3 -62.37 9.37 -1.30
N THR A 4 -61.78 9.36 -2.48
CA THR A 4 -60.60 8.53 -2.81
C THR A 4 -59.38 9.10 -2.06
N HIS A 5 -58.95 8.40 -1.02
CA HIS A 5 -57.67 8.62 -0.36
C HIS A 5 -56.53 8.17 -1.27
N GLY A 6 -55.91 9.13 -1.96
CA GLY A 6 -54.62 8.94 -2.65
C GLY A 6 -53.49 8.82 -1.63
N LEU A 7 -53.14 7.59 -1.25
CA LEU A 7 -51.91 7.29 -0.53
C LEU A 7 -50.72 7.41 -1.50
N SER A 8 -50.21 8.64 -1.63
CA SER A 8 -48.90 8.90 -2.21
C SER A 8 -47.82 8.30 -1.29
N SER A 9 -47.48 7.02 -1.52
CA SER A 9 -46.30 6.40 -0.95
C SER A 9 -45.06 7.00 -1.61
N GLY A 10 -44.65 8.18 -1.14
CA GLY A 10 -43.36 8.77 -1.44
C GLY A 10 -42.27 7.88 -0.85
N GLY A 11 -41.85 6.87 -1.60
CA GLY A 11 -40.74 5.98 -1.28
C GLY A 11 -39.42 6.74 -1.34
N GLY A 12 -39.19 7.62 -0.37
CA GLY A 12 -37.90 8.26 -0.14
C GLY A 12 -36.92 7.18 0.31
N SER A 13 -36.22 6.56 -0.64
CA SER A 13 -35.09 5.69 -0.34
C SER A 13 -34.12 6.50 0.54
N SER A 14 -33.95 6.08 1.78
CA SER A 14 -33.10 6.81 2.72
C SER A 14 -31.70 6.97 2.10
N PRO A 15 -31.10 8.17 2.13
CA PRO A 15 -29.80 8.42 1.49
C PRO A 15 -28.71 7.44 1.96
N GLN A 16 -28.87 6.87 3.15
CA GLN A 16 -28.00 5.83 3.72
C GLN A 16 -28.07 4.49 2.98
N ALA A 17 -29.26 4.04 2.54
CA ALA A 17 -29.41 2.81 1.75
C ALA A 17 -28.61 2.92 0.44
N SER A 18 -28.69 4.08 -0.22
CA SER A 18 -27.96 4.35 -1.46
C SER A 18 -26.43 4.29 -1.31
N ALA A 19 -25.89 4.65 -0.14
CA ALA A 19 -24.46 4.62 0.12
C ALA A 19 -23.93 3.19 0.30
N VAL A 20 -24.70 2.34 1.01
CA VAL A 20 -24.35 0.93 1.21
C VAL A 20 -24.37 0.17 -0.12
N ASP A 21 -25.36 0.41 -0.97
CA ASP A 21 -25.43 -0.15 -2.33
C ASP A 21 -24.18 0.17 -3.15
N LYS A 22 -23.76 1.44 -3.15
CA LYS A 22 -22.57 1.89 -3.87
C LYS A 22 -21.29 1.19 -3.38
N ILE A 23 -21.14 1.03 -2.07
CA ILE A 23 -19.98 0.34 -1.48
C ILE A 23 -19.94 -1.13 -1.90
N VAL A 24 -21.06 -1.85 -1.78
CA VAL A 24 -21.12 -3.28 -2.16
C VAL A 24 -20.89 -3.46 -3.67
N ALA A 25 -21.45 -2.58 -4.50
CA ALA A 25 -21.22 -2.60 -5.93
C ALA A 25 -19.74 -2.33 -6.28
N TRP A 26 -19.10 -1.40 -5.57
CA TRP A 26 -17.67 -1.13 -5.73
C TRP A 26 -16.82 -2.34 -5.37
N ASP A 27 -17.05 -2.97 -4.21
CA ASP A 27 -16.30 -4.15 -3.77
C ASP A 27 -16.39 -5.30 -4.77
N ARG A 28 -17.59 -5.52 -5.33
CA ARG A 28 -17.82 -6.54 -6.37
C ARG A 28 -17.05 -6.24 -7.65
N ARG A 29 -17.13 -5.00 -8.17
CA ARG A 29 -16.40 -4.60 -9.39
C ARG A 29 -14.91 -4.77 -9.22
N PHE A 30 -14.40 -4.35 -8.06
CA PHE A 30 -12.99 -4.46 -7.75
C PHE A 30 -12.55 -5.92 -7.59
N ALA A 31 -13.38 -6.77 -7.00
CA ALA A 31 -13.10 -8.20 -6.91
C ALA A 31 -13.09 -8.87 -8.27
N MET A 32 -13.99 -8.51 -9.20
CA MET A 32 -13.97 -9.03 -10.56
C MET A 32 -12.67 -8.64 -11.30
N LEU A 33 -12.22 -7.39 -11.14
CA LEU A 33 -10.94 -6.95 -11.67
C LEU A 33 -9.77 -7.72 -11.03
N GLY A 34 -9.82 -7.94 -9.71
CA GLY A 34 -8.82 -8.69 -8.97
C GLY A 34 -8.75 -10.15 -9.40
N LEU A 35 -9.90 -10.79 -9.62
CA LEU A 35 -10.02 -12.15 -10.15
C LEU A 35 -9.45 -12.24 -11.57
N ALA A 36 -9.71 -11.25 -12.43
CA ALA A 36 -9.14 -11.21 -13.77
C ALA A 36 -7.61 -11.08 -13.73
N MET A 37 -7.07 -10.17 -12.90
CA MET A 37 -5.63 -9.98 -12.74
C MET A 37 -4.94 -11.20 -12.13
N TRP A 38 -5.50 -11.75 -11.06
CA TRP A 38 -4.97 -12.93 -10.37
C TRP A 38 -5.08 -14.16 -11.25
N GLY A 39 -6.24 -14.39 -11.88
CA GLY A 39 -6.48 -15.49 -12.80
C GLY A 39 -5.57 -15.45 -14.01
N GLY A 40 -5.43 -14.28 -14.66
CA GLY A 40 -4.49 -14.10 -15.76
C GLY A 40 -3.05 -14.38 -15.34
N THR A 41 -2.65 -13.94 -14.15
CA THR A 41 -1.34 -14.25 -13.59
C THR A 41 -1.18 -15.75 -13.35
N ALA A 42 -2.13 -16.39 -12.66
CA ALA A 42 -2.11 -17.80 -12.33
C ALA A 42 -2.03 -18.67 -13.59
N VAL A 43 -2.85 -18.37 -14.61
CA VAL A 43 -2.81 -19.07 -15.90
C VAL A 43 -1.46 -18.90 -16.59
N LYS A 44 -0.90 -17.68 -16.60
CA LYS A 44 0.41 -17.40 -17.20
C LYS A 44 1.52 -18.22 -16.55
N VAL A 45 1.53 -18.30 -15.21
CA VAL A 45 2.61 -18.98 -14.48
C VAL A 45 2.37 -20.48 -14.30
N ALA A 46 1.14 -20.97 -14.42
CA ALA A 46 0.76 -22.35 -14.10
C ALA A 46 1.68 -23.45 -14.68
N PRO A 47 2.19 -23.35 -15.93
CA PRO A 47 3.10 -24.36 -16.48
C PRO A 47 4.43 -24.48 -15.73
N ALA A 48 4.88 -23.42 -15.05
CA ALA A 48 6.13 -23.39 -14.30
C ALA A 48 5.97 -23.79 -12.81
N LEU A 49 4.75 -24.08 -12.37
CA LEU A 49 4.42 -24.28 -10.96
C LEU A 49 4.17 -25.75 -10.62
N SER A 50 4.44 -26.09 -9.36
CA SER A 50 4.00 -27.35 -8.78
C SER A 50 2.48 -27.39 -8.61
N THR A 51 1.92 -28.60 -8.52
CA THR A 51 0.49 -28.81 -8.22
C THR A 51 0.06 -28.10 -6.94
N PHE A 52 0.92 -28.08 -5.91
CA PHE A 52 0.63 -27.37 -4.66
C PHE A 52 0.51 -25.86 -4.86
N GLU A 53 1.42 -25.24 -5.60
CA GLU A 53 1.38 -23.80 -5.89
C GLU A 53 0.17 -23.42 -6.75
N ASN A 54 -0.16 -24.24 -7.76
CA ASN A 54 -1.37 -24.08 -8.55
C ASN A 54 -2.63 -24.16 -7.67
N TRP A 55 -2.66 -25.09 -6.71
CA TRP A 55 -3.77 -25.16 -5.75
C TRP A 55 -3.88 -23.91 -4.90
N ASN A 56 -2.77 -23.38 -4.38
CA ASN A 56 -2.77 -22.13 -3.62
C ASN A 56 -3.32 -20.96 -4.46
N ALA A 57 -2.97 -20.88 -5.75
CA ALA A 57 -3.52 -19.86 -6.63
C ALA A 57 -5.04 -19.99 -6.80
N ILE A 58 -5.55 -21.21 -6.99
CA ILE A 58 -6.99 -21.49 -7.10
C ILE A 58 -7.72 -21.17 -5.79
N VAL A 59 -7.15 -21.55 -4.64
CA VAL A 59 -7.68 -21.24 -3.31
C VAL A 59 -7.75 -19.73 -3.08
N GLY A 60 -6.75 -18.97 -3.53
CA GLY A 60 -6.79 -17.50 -3.51
C GLY A 60 -7.94 -16.93 -4.35
N MET A 61 -8.11 -17.41 -5.59
CA MET A 61 -9.23 -17.00 -6.45
C MET A 61 -10.58 -17.35 -5.83
N ALA A 62 -10.73 -18.56 -5.29
CA ALA A 62 -11.96 -19.00 -4.63
C ALA A 62 -12.28 -18.11 -3.41
N GLY A 63 -11.28 -17.81 -2.56
CA GLY A 63 -11.47 -16.91 -1.42
C GLY A 63 -11.93 -15.51 -1.83
N MET A 64 -11.31 -14.95 -2.87
CA MET A 64 -11.69 -13.63 -3.42
C MET A 64 -13.12 -13.63 -3.99
N PHE A 65 -13.48 -14.67 -4.75
CA PHE A 65 -14.81 -14.84 -5.31
C PHE A 65 -15.87 -15.00 -4.20
N LEU A 66 -15.64 -15.88 -3.24
CA LEU A 66 -16.58 -16.18 -2.16
C LEU A 66 -16.85 -14.95 -1.30
N VAL A 67 -15.80 -14.25 -0.86
CA VAL A 67 -15.93 -13.10 0.05
C VAL A 67 -16.50 -11.88 -0.66
N SER A 68 -16.02 -11.56 -1.86
CA SER A 68 -16.31 -10.26 -2.48
C SER A 68 -17.32 -10.32 -3.64
N VAL A 69 -17.73 -11.50 -4.10
CA VAL A 69 -18.75 -11.67 -5.17
C VAL A 69 -19.94 -12.48 -4.68
N ALA A 70 -19.72 -13.71 -4.19
CA ALA A 70 -20.81 -14.62 -3.82
C ALA A 70 -21.56 -14.15 -2.55
N TRP A 71 -20.83 -13.88 -1.46
CA TRP A 71 -21.41 -13.44 -0.19
C TRP A 71 -22.27 -12.16 -0.32
N PRO A 72 -21.80 -11.06 -0.94
CA PRO A 72 -22.66 -9.88 -1.10
C PRO A 72 -23.87 -10.12 -2.01
N THR A 73 -23.85 -11.12 -2.88
CA THR A 73 -24.97 -11.49 -3.77
C THR A 73 -26.01 -12.33 -3.04
N TRP A 74 -25.59 -13.35 -2.28
CA TRP A 74 -26.50 -14.30 -1.63
C TRP A 74 -26.97 -13.85 -0.26
N ALA A 75 -26.09 -13.24 0.55
CA ALA A 75 -26.36 -12.90 1.94
C ALA A 75 -25.93 -11.47 2.25
N ARG A 76 -26.44 -10.51 1.46
CA ARG A 76 -26.06 -9.10 1.52
C ARG A 76 -26.07 -8.48 2.92
N ARG A 77 -27.13 -8.70 3.71
CA ARG A 77 -27.24 -8.15 5.07
C ARG A 77 -26.12 -8.65 5.98
N SER A 78 -25.81 -9.94 5.89
CA SER A 78 -24.71 -10.57 6.62
C SER A 78 -23.35 -10.02 6.17
N TYR A 79 -23.15 -9.88 4.85
CA TYR A 79 -21.93 -9.29 4.31
C TYR A 79 -21.73 -7.86 4.80
N VAL A 80 -22.73 -6.99 4.71
CA VAL A 80 -22.62 -5.58 5.14
C VAL A 80 -22.24 -5.49 6.62
N ARG A 81 -22.82 -6.33 7.48
CA ARG A 81 -22.50 -6.39 8.91
C ARG A 81 -21.04 -6.80 9.17
N ASN A 82 -20.52 -7.76 8.40
CA ASN A 82 -19.19 -8.32 8.61
C ASN A 82 -18.14 -7.81 7.62
N ARG A 83 -18.48 -6.84 6.77
CA ARG A 83 -17.69 -6.41 5.61
C ARG A 83 -16.24 -6.10 5.97
N VAL A 84 -16.05 -5.30 7.03
CA VAL A 84 -14.72 -4.85 7.44
C VAL A 84 -13.84 -6.04 7.86
N ALA A 85 -14.37 -6.95 8.68
CA ALA A 85 -13.65 -8.14 9.11
C ALA A 85 -13.39 -9.09 7.93
N ALA A 86 -14.37 -9.29 7.05
CA ALA A 86 -14.24 -10.15 5.88
C ALA A 86 -13.17 -9.65 4.90
N LEU A 87 -13.14 -8.33 4.61
CA LEU A 87 -12.13 -7.73 3.75
C LEU A 87 -10.74 -7.70 4.41
N ALA A 88 -10.67 -7.46 5.72
CA ALA A 88 -9.41 -7.52 6.46
C ALA A 88 -8.81 -8.93 6.44
N PHE A 89 -9.64 -9.95 6.71
CA PHE A 89 -9.26 -11.35 6.58
C PHE A 89 -8.80 -11.66 5.15
N LEU A 90 -9.60 -11.29 4.14
CA LEU A 90 -9.28 -11.57 2.75
C LEU A 90 -7.93 -10.97 2.33
N ARG A 91 -7.61 -9.75 2.77
CA ARG A 91 -6.32 -9.11 2.50
C ARG A 91 -5.14 -9.91 3.07
N VAL A 92 -5.22 -10.29 4.35
CA VAL A 92 -4.15 -11.07 4.99
C VAL A 92 -4.07 -12.45 4.38
N PHE A 93 -5.20 -13.13 4.21
CA PHE A 93 -5.29 -14.45 3.60
C PHE A 93 -4.64 -14.48 2.23
N LEU A 94 -5.05 -13.57 1.33
CA LEU A 94 -4.51 -13.53 -0.03
C LEU A 94 -3.03 -13.24 -0.05
N PHE A 95 -2.53 -12.40 0.86
CA PHE A 95 -1.11 -12.08 0.94
C PHE A 95 -0.29 -13.22 1.55
N ALA A 96 -0.82 -13.90 2.57
CA ALA A 96 -0.18 -14.99 3.28
C ALA A 96 -0.10 -16.31 2.49
N LEU A 97 -0.75 -16.41 1.32
CA LEU A 97 -0.66 -17.60 0.49
C LEU A 97 0.79 -17.89 0.10
N PRO A 98 1.30 -19.13 0.32
CA PRO A 98 2.64 -19.54 -0.10
C PRO A 98 2.97 -19.24 -1.56
N PHE A 99 1.95 -19.25 -2.43
CA PHE A 99 2.05 -18.83 -3.83
C PHE A 99 2.74 -17.47 -4.02
N ASN A 100 2.52 -16.50 -3.12
CA ASN A 100 3.11 -15.17 -3.27
C ASN A 100 4.62 -15.15 -3.02
N PHE A 101 5.12 -16.07 -2.19
CA PHE A 101 6.51 -16.12 -1.75
C PHE A 101 7.34 -17.16 -2.52
N SER A 102 6.73 -17.87 -3.46
CA SER A 102 7.45 -18.85 -4.26
C SER A 102 8.43 -18.18 -5.24
N LEU A 103 9.69 -18.62 -5.15
CA LEU A 103 10.74 -18.27 -6.10
C LEU A 103 10.40 -18.69 -7.53
N ARG A 104 9.70 -19.81 -7.73
CA ARG A 104 9.27 -20.27 -9.06
C ARG A 104 8.26 -19.32 -9.68
N VAL A 105 7.29 -18.88 -8.88
CA VAL A 105 6.30 -17.90 -9.35
C VAL A 105 7.01 -16.58 -9.69
N PHE A 106 7.95 -16.15 -8.86
CA PHE A 106 8.75 -14.95 -9.12
C PHE A 106 9.49 -15.06 -10.46
N ASN A 107 10.27 -16.12 -10.67
CA ASN A 107 11.03 -16.32 -11.89
C ASN A 107 10.13 -16.50 -13.12
N ALA A 108 8.93 -17.08 -12.97
CA ALA A 108 7.96 -17.21 -14.06
C ALA A 108 7.30 -15.87 -14.45
N LEU A 109 7.20 -14.91 -13.53
CA LEU A 109 6.70 -13.56 -13.81
C LEU A 109 7.71 -12.71 -14.58
N ALA A 110 8.99 -12.97 -14.36
CA ALA A 110 10.12 -12.30 -14.99
C ALA A 110 11.06 -13.33 -15.67
N PRO A 111 10.58 -14.01 -16.75
CA PRO A 111 11.33 -15.11 -17.36
C PRO A 111 12.65 -14.61 -17.96
N ASP A 112 12.62 -13.43 -18.57
CA ASP A 112 13.75 -12.82 -19.27
C ASP A 112 13.97 -11.39 -18.77
N VAL A 113 15.22 -11.11 -18.42
CA VAL A 113 15.69 -9.78 -18.09
C VAL A 113 15.76 -9.00 -19.39
N ALA A 114 14.98 -7.93 -19.46
CA ALA A 114 14.90 -7.13 -20.68
C ALA A 114 16.21 -6.35 -20.87
N ALA A 115 16.78 -6.45 -22.08
CA ALA A 115 17.96 -5.71 -22.49
C ALA A 115 17.60 -4.42 -23.26
N GLY A 116 18.56 -3.51 -23.40
CA GLY A 116 18.41 -2.27 -24.17
C GLY A 116 17.80 -1.10 -23.39
N ARG A 117 17.52 0.02 -24.09
CA ARG A 117 17.12 1.30 -23.46
C ARG A 117 15.82 1.22 -22.65
N LEU A 118 14.86 0.40 -23.08
CA LEU A 118 13.61 0.16 -22.36
C LEU A 118 13.70 -1.01 -21.37
N GLY A 119 14.83 -1.73 -21.38
CA GLY A 119 15.08 -2.87 -20.50
C GLY A 119 14.96 -2.47 -19.03
N LEU A 120 15.54 -1.32 -18.64
CA LEU A 120 15.45 -0.80 -17.28
C LEU A 120 14.00 -0.65 -16.79
N VAL A 121 13.15 0.01 -17.59
CA VAL A 121 11.75 0.27 -17.22
C VAL A 121 10.98 -1.05 -17.11
N SER A 122 11.21 -1.96 -18.06
CA SER A 122 10.63 -3.30 -18.03
C SER A 122 11.07 -4.08 -16.79
N ASN A 123 12.36 -4.09 -16.46
CA ASN A 123 12.91 -4.81 -15.32
C ASN A 123 12.39 -4.24 -14.00
N VAL A 124 12.33 -2.90 -13.86
CA VAL A 124 11.73 -2.25 -12.67
C VAL A 124 10.26 -2.61 -12.54
N PHE A 125 9.50 -2.61 -13.64
CA PHE A 125 8.10 -3.03 -13.63
C PHE A 125 7.95 -4.51 -13.25
N GLN A 126 8.81 -5.39 -13.79
CA GLN A 126 8.84 -6.80 -13.43
C GLN A 126 9.18 -6.99 -11.95
N VAL A 127 10.15 -6.26 -11.40
CA VAL A 127 10.47 -6.27 -9.96
C VAL A 127 9.22 -5.88 -9.18
N PHE A 128 8.59 -4.74 -9.50
CA PHE A 128 7.39 -4.24 -8.82
C PHE A 128 6.23 -5.25 -8.81
N MET A 129 6.00 -5.95 -9.93
CA MET A 129 5.01 -7.00 -10.04
C MET A 129 5.38 -8.25 -9.24
N SER A 130 6.64 -8.66 -9.31
CA SER A 130 7.14 -9.91 -8.71
C SER A 130 7.24 -9.80 -7.20
N ILE A 131 7.61 -8.62 -6.68
CA ILE A 131 7.58 -8.31 -5.25
C ILE A 131 6.18 -7.90 -4.79
N ARG A 132 5.11 -8.17 -5.54
CA ARG A 132 3.71 -8.06 -5.07
C ARG A 132 3.26 -6.68 -4.55
N ILE A 133 4.01 -5.60 -4.78
CA ILE A 133 3.56 -4.25 -4.40
C ILE A 133 2.29 -3.89 -5.17
N ALA A 134 2.16 -4.33 -6.42
CA ALA A 134 0.93 -4.19 -7.18
C ALA A 134 -0.27 -4.81 -6.46
N LEU A 135 -0.12 -6.01 -5.90
CA LEU A 135 -1.17 -6.70 -5.14
C LEU A 135 -1.51 -5.94 -3.85
N LEU A 136 -0.52 -5.47 -3.10
CA LEU A 136 -0.75 -4.65 -1.90
C LEU A 136 -1.52 -3.38 -2.22
N ASN A 137 -1.09 -2.64 -3.24
CA ASN A 137 -1.72 -1.40 -3.65
C ASN A 137 -3.14 -1.62 -4.15
N PHE A 138 -3.32 -2.65 -4.99
CA PHE A 138 -4.61 -3.05 -5.50
C PHE A 138 -5.58 -3.35 -4.35
N THR A 139 -5.23 -4.31 -3.48
CA THR A 139 -6.09 -4.70 -2.37
C THR A 139 -6.36 -3.54 -1.40
N SER A 140 -5.36 -2.67 -1.17
CA SER A 140 -5.45 -1.46 -0.33
C SER A 140 -6.45 -0.43 -0.86
N MET A 141 -6.37 -0.10 -2.15
CA MET A 141 -7.22 0.93 -2.75
C MET A 141 -8.65 0.45 -3.00
N GLY A 142 -8.80 -0.82 -3.36
CA GLY A 142 -10.10 -1.39 -3.71
C GLY A 142 -10.96 -1.79 -2.53
N TRP A 143 -10.41 -2.60 -1.60
CA TRP A 143 -11.16 -3.13 -0.47
C TRP A 143 -11.06 -2.27 0.77
N ARG A 144 -11.43 -0.99 0.65
CA ARG A 144 -11.20 0.00 1.70
C ARG A 144 -11.72 -0.46 3.06
N VAL A 145 -10.82 -0.45 4.04
CA VAL A 145 -11.07 -0.70 5.45
C VAL A 145 -10.80 0.58 6.26
N PRO A 146 -11.29 0.70 7.51
CA PRO A 146 -10.95 1.83 8.36
C PRO A 146 -9.44 2.03 8.49
N PHE A 147 -8.98 3.28 8.47
CA PHE A 147 -7.57 3.65 8.41
C PHE A 147 -6.70 2.96 9.48
N ARG A 148 -7.16 2.93 10.73
CA ARG A 148 -6.43 2.26 11.82
C ARG A 148 -6.24 0.76 11.57
N LEU A 149 -7.26 0.09 11.04
CA LEU A 149 -7.16 -1.32 10.68
C LEU A 149 -6.23 -1.51 9.47
N HIS A 150 -6.27 -0.60 8.49
CA HIS A 150 -5.35 -0.61 7.35
C HIS A 150 -3.88 -0.56 7.80
N LEU A 151 -3.53 0.31 8.76
CA LEU A 151 -2.16 0.37 9.32
C LEU A 151 -1.72 -0.96 9.91
N VAL A 152 -2.59 -1.62 10.68
CA VAL A 152 -2.31 -2.94 11.29
C VAL A 152 -2.16 -4.01 10.23
N LEU A 153 -3.07 -4.07 9.26
CA LEU A 153 -3.00 -5.05 8.16
C LEU A 153 -1.73 -4.88 7.34
N GLN A 154 -1.32 -3.64 7.09
CA GLN A 154 -0.10 -3.36 6.35
C GLN A 154 1.15 -3.72 7.15
N ALA A 155 1.17 -3.49 8.46
CA ALA A 155 2.25 -3.97 9.32
C ALA A 155 2.35 -5.50 9.30
N ILE A 156 1.21 -6.22 9.35
CA ILE A 156 1.17 -7.67 9.22
C ILE A 156 1.73 -8.11 7.87
N ASN A 157 1.33 -7.48 6.76
CA ASN A 157 1.83 -7.82 5.43
C ASN A 157 3.34 -7.59 5.31
N VAL A 158 3.88 -6.50 5.88
CA VAL A 158 5.33 -6.25 5.92
C VAL A 158 6.04 -7.32 6.74
N SER A 159 5.51 -7.72 7.90
CA SER A 159 6.10 -8.80 8.70
C SER A 159 6.11 -10.14 7.96
N LEU A 160 5.01 -10.49 7.28
CA LEU A 160 4.93 -11.69 6.45
C LEU A 160 5.94 -11.66 5.30
N LEU A 161 6.10 -10.51 4.64
CA LEU A 161 7.13 -10.34 3.62
C LEU A 161 8.53 -10.56 4.17
N VAL A 162 8.88 -9.87 5.25
CA VAL A 162 10.21 -9.95 5.86
C VAL A 162 10.51 -11.40 6.23
N ARG A 163 9.52 -12.11 6.80
CA ARG A 163 9.70 -13.48 7.26
C ARG A 163 9.79 -14.51 6.15
N PHE A 164 8.99 -14.37 5.09
CA PHE A 164 8.79 -15.43 4.09
C PHE A 164 9.26 -15.07 2.68
N GLY A 165 9.21 -13.80 2.29
CA GLY A 165 9.50 -13.39 0.92
C GLY A 165 10.94 -12.93 0.69
N LEU A 166 11.56 -12.26 1.65
CA LEU A 166 12.80 -11.52 1.44
C LEU A 166 13.96 -12.41 0.95
N SER A 167 14.21 -13.54 1.63
CA SER A 167 15.27 -14.49 1.24
C SER A 167 15.03 -15.06 -0.16
N SER A 168 13.79 -15.44 -0.49
CA SER A 168 13.45 -15.96 -1.82
C SER A 168 13.61 -14.89 -2.91
N TYR A 169 13.22 -13.65 -2.64
CA TYR A 169 13.30 -12.58 -3.64
C TYR A 169 14.74 -12.20 -3.96
N VAL A 170 15.60 -12.10 -2.95
CA VAL A 170 17.03 -11.77 -3.15
C VAL A 170 17.73 -12.81 -4.03
N GLN A 171 17.32 -14.08 -3.95
CA GLN A 171 17.86 -15.17 -4.76
C GLN A 171 17.21 -15.30 -6.15
N SER A 172 16.27 -14.43 -6.50
CA SER A 172 15.58 -14.51 -7.79
C SER A 172 16.46 -14.13 -8.97
N LYS A 173 16.22 -14.77 -10.12
CA LYS A 173 16.98 -14.54 -11.37
C LYS A 173 16.98 -13.06 -11.78
N LEU A 174 15.87 -12.35 -11.55
CA LEU A 174 15.76 -10.94 -11.89
C LEU A 174 16.64 -10.08 -10.98
N LEU A 175 16.62 -10.30 -9.67
CA LEU A 175 17.36 -9.46 -8.72
C LEU A 175 18.86 -9.79 -8.67
N THR A 176 19.24 -11.00 -9.08
CA THR A 176 20.63 -11.41 -9.28
C THR A 176 21.18 -11.11 -10.68
N SER A 177 20.35 -10.54 -11.57
CA SER A 177 20.82 -10.13 -12.90
C SER A 177 21.75 -8.91 -12.83
N PRO A 178 22.78 -8.83 -13.69
CA PRO A 178 23.73 -7.72 -13.66
C PRO A 178 23.07 -6.37 -13.94
N GLU A 179 22.01 -6.34 -14.75
CA GLU A 179 21.26 -5.12 -15.06
C GLU A 179 20.56 -4.56 -13.82
N VAL A 180 19.89 -5.42 -13.05
CA VAL A 180 19.18 -5.01 -11.83
C VAL A 180 20.18 -4.76 -10.70
N GLU A 181 21.27 -5.52 -10.63
CA GLU A 181 22.35 -5.29 -9.68
C GLU A 181 22.97 -3.91 -9.82
N ALA A 182 23.26 -3.47 -11.06
CA ALA A 182 23.76 -2.14 -11.33
C ALA A 182 22.77 -1.04 -10.86
N VAL A 183 21.47 -1.26 -11.05
CA VAL A 183 20.42 -0.33 -10.60
C VAL A 183 20.34 -0.30 -9.08
N VAL A 184 20.40 -1.45 -8.42
CA VAL A 184 20.42 -1.56 -6.96
C VAL A 184 21.64 -0.83 -6.40
N GLY A 185 22.83 -1.04 -6.97
CA GLY A 185 24.05 -0.34 -6.59
C GLY A 185 23.95 1.17 -6.79
N ALA A 186 23.40 1.63 -7.92
CA ALA A 186 23.20 3.05 -8.20
C ALA A 186 22.21 3.70 -7.21
N VAL A 187 21.08 3.05 -6.94
CA VAL A 187 20.08 3.52 -5.96
C VAL A 187 20.70 3.57 -4.56
N ASN A 188 21.42 2.51 -4.15
CA ASN A 188 22.09 2.46 -2.86
C ASN A 188 23.15 3.56 -2.72
N GLY A 189 23.99 3.76 -3.75
CA GLY A 189 25.01 4.80 -3.78
C GLY A 189 24.41 6.20 -3.70
N PHE A 190 23.39 6.49 -4.51
CA PHE A 190 22.70 7.78 -4.50
C PHE A 190 22.02 8.06 -3.15
N MET A 191 21.24 7.11 -2.63
CA MET A 191 20.53 7.29 -1.36
C MET A 191 21.51 7.41 -0.19
N SER A 192 22.59 6.64 -0.19
CA SER A 192 23.64 6.74 0.84
C SER A 192 24.39 8.07 0.77
N PHE A 193 24.71 8.56 -0.44
CA PHE A 193 25.32 9.87 -0.63
C PHE A 193 24.44 10.99 -0.07
N VAL A 194 23.16 11.03 -0.47
CA VAL A 194 22.27 12.09 -0.01
C VAL A 194 21.99 11.97 1.49
N ALA A 195 21.80 10.76 2.01
CA ALA A 195 21.61 10.56 3.44
C ALA A 195 22.83 11.06 4.23
N SER A 196 24.04 10.76 3.76
CA SER A 196 25.29 11.20 4.39
C SER A 196 25.48 12.72 4.36
N ALA A 197 25.02 13.39 3.29
CA ALA A 197 25.04 14.84 3.19
C ALA A 197 24.11 15.50 4.22
N THR A 198 23.00 14.85 4.58
CA THR A 198 22.04 15.37 5.57
C THR A 198 22.36 14.95 7.01
N VAL A 199 22.85 13.72 7.19
CA VAL A 199 23.10 13.09 8.48
C VAL A 199 24.38 12.24 8.35
N PRO A 200 25.56 12.78 8.70
CA PRO A 200 26.85 12.11 8.46
C PRO A 200 26.97 10.71 9.06
N SER A 201 26.25 10.42 10.16
CA SER A 201 26.26 9.11 10.81
C SER A 201 25.64 7.98 9.96
N VAL A 202 24.90 8.30 8.89
CA VAL A 202 24.30 7.28 8.01
C VAL A 202 25.36 6.51 7.19
N THR A 203 26.54 7.10 6.97
CA THR A 203 27.66 6.41 6.30
C THR A 203 28.05 5.09 6.95
N ILE A 204 27.88 4.97 8.27
CA ILE A 204 28.21 3.77 9.05
C ILE A 204 27.22 2.63 8.77
N ILE A 205 26.00 2.98 8.37
CA ILE A 205 24.87 2.06 8.24
C ILE A 205 24.72 1.55 6.79
N ALA A 206 25.34 2.22 5.82
CA ALA A 206 25.21 1.90 4.40
C ALA A 206 25.65 0.45 4.11
N PRO A 207 24.78 -0.38 3.48
CA PRO A 207 25.10 -1.76 3.21
C PRO A 207 26.22 -1.88 2.18
N LYS A 208 27.26 -2.65 2.51
CA LYS A 208 28.45 -2.85 1.66
C LYS A 208 28.28 -4.05 0.72
N GLY A 209 27.83 -5.19 1.24
CA GLY A 209 27.60 -6.41 0.45
C GLY A 209 26.40 -6.28 -0.50
N ILE A 210 26.48 -6.90 -1.67
CA ILE A 210 25.45 -6.74 -2.70
C ILE A 210 24.09 -7.27 -2.26
N ASP A 211 24.05 -8.37 -1.51
CA ASP A 211 22.80 -8.94 -1.00
C ASP A 211 22.15 -8.03 0.04
N HIS A 212 22.96 -7.40 0.90
CA HIS A 212 22.48 -6.39 1.83
C HIS A 212 21.90 -5.17 1.10
N GLN A 213 22.52 -4.73 0.00
CA GLN A 213 21.98 -3.65 -0.83
C GLN A 213 20.65 -4.03 -1.47
N ARG A 214 20.54 -5.25 -2.03
CA ARG A 214 19.29 -5.79 -2.59
C ARG A 214 18.18 -5.82 -1.54
N VAL A 215 18.48 -6.34 -0.35
CA VAL A 215 17.53 -6.34 0.78
C VAL A 215 17.08 -4.93 1.14
N ALA A 216 18.02 -3.99 1.32
CA ALA A 216 17.70 -2.61 1.67
C ALA A 216 16.81 -1.93 0.63
N VAL A 217 17.13 -2.08 -0.66
CA VAL A 217 16.32 -1.54 -1.77
C VAL A 217 14.94 -2.17 -1.82
N LEU A 218 14.83 -3.49 -1.63
CA LEU A 218 13.54 -4.17 -1.58
C LEU A 218 12.67 -3.67 -0.42
N LEU A 219 13.22 -3.63 0.79
CA LEU A 219 12.52 -3.12 1.96
C LEU A 219 12.11 -1.65 1.76
N PHE A 220 12.97 -0.85 1.16
CA PHE A 220 12.69 0.55 0.85
C PHE A 220 11.54 0.69 -0.15
N CYS A 221 11.56 -0.07 -1.26
CA CYS A 221 10.46 -0.09 -2.23
C CYS A 221 9.14 -0.52 -1.59
N TRP A 222 9.16 -1.50 -0.69
CA TRP A 222 7.96 -1.93 0.04
C TRP A 222 7.46 -0.89 1.02
N ALA A 223 8.34 -0.32 1.84
CA ALA A 223 7.98 0.69 2.81
C ALA A 223 7.41 1.94 2.13
N THR A 224 7.96 2.33 0.98
CA THR A 224 7.51 3.51 0.24
C THR A 224 6.28 3.23 -0.62
N LEU A 225 6.36 2.27 -1.54
CA LEU A 225 5.33 2.01 -2.54
C LEU A 225 4.25 1.03 -2.06
N GLY A 226 4.59 0.08 -1.19
CA GLY A 226 3.67 -0.92 -0.67
C GLY A 226 2.95 -0.50 0.62
N TYR A 227 3.57 0.37 1.42
CA TYR A 227 3.04 0.82 2.72
C TYR A 227 2.67 2.31 2.72
N LEU A 228 3.63 3.20 2.52
CA LEU A 228 3.44 4.64 2.70
C LEU A 228 2.46 5.22 1.66
N LEU A 229 2.69 4.93 0.37
CA LEU A 229 1.84 5.40 -0.72
C LEU A 229 0.35 5.03 -0.54
N PRO A 230 -0.04 3.75 -0.38
CA PRO A 230 -1.45 3.40 -0.21
C PRO A 230 -2.04 3.96 1.08
N THR A 231 -1.25 4.09 2.14
CA THR A 231 -1.69 4.68 3.41
C THR A 231 -2.05 6.16 3.23
N LEU A 232 -1.25 6.90 2.46
CA LEU A 232 -1.55 8.29 2.13
C LEU A 232 -2.75 8.45 1.21
N LEU A 233 -2.93 7.54 0.25
CA LEU A 233 -4.11 7.54 -0.63
C LEU A 233 -5.42 7.20 0.12
N LEU A 234 -5.32 6.54 1.26
CA LEU A 234 -6.45 6.18 2.12
C LEU A 234 -6.67 7.14 3.28
N LEU A 235 -5.88 8.23 3.35
CA LEU A 235 -6.03 9.18 4.44
C LEU A 235 -7.44 9.80 4.40
N PRO A 236 -8.16 9.89 5.52
CA PRO A 236 -9.48 10.51 5.55
C PRO A 236 -9.39 11.98 5.14
N ASN A 237 -10.14 12.36 4.10
CA ASN A 237 -10.25 13.77 3.65
C ASN A 237 -11.08 14.66 4.59
N VAL A 238 -11.60 14.10 5.69
CA VAL A 238 -12.48 14.82 6.61
C VAL A 238 -11.62 15.45 7.70
N PRO A 239 -11.54 16.80 7.76
CA PRO A 239 -10.95 17.42 8.93
C PRO A 239 -11.75 16.99 10.15
N ARG A 240 -11.08 16.36 11.12
CA ARG A 240 -11.72 16.05 12.40
C ARG A 240 -12.17 17.39 12.98
N GLY A 241 -13.47 17.48 13.31
CA GLY A 241 -13.94 18.51 14.20
C GLY A 241 -13.17 18.47 15.52
N PRO A 242 -13.28 19.51 16.36
CA PRO A 242 -12.63 19.52 17.67
C PRO A 242 -12.92 18.20 18.39
N PRO A 243 -11.90 17.55 18.99
CA PRO A 243 -12.10 16.28 19.66
C PRO A 243 -13.22 16.45 20.70
N PRO A 244 -14.22 15.55 20.74
CA PRO A 244 -15.20 15.60 21.80
C PRO A 244 -14.45 15.55 23.13
N ALA A 245 -14.81 16.46 24.05
CA ALA A 245 -14.12 16.66 25.31
C ALA A 245 -13.94 15.32 26.04
N GLN A 246 -12.67 14.98 26.31
CA GLN A 246 -12.23 14.03 27.34
C GLN A 246 -13.10 12.78 27.54
N GLN A 247 -13.11 11.88 26.56
CA GLN A 247 -13.23 10.45 26.89
C GLN A 247 -11.84 9.84 26.84
N SER A 248 -11.39 9.30 27.96
CA SER A 248 -10.08 8.71 28.22
C SER A 248 -9.64 7.77 27.09
N GLN A 249 -8.97 8.34 26.09
CA GLN A 249 -8.49 7.65 24.92
C GLN A 249 -7.19 6.92 25.29
N GLY A 250 -7.22 5.58 25.25
CA GLY A 250 -6.07 4.73 25.57
C GLY A 250 -4.83 5.03 24.71
N THR A 251 -3.65 4.64 25.20
CA THR A 251 -2.34 4.90 24.56
C THR A 251 -2.29 4.53 23.07
N ALA A 252 -2.92 3.41 22.67
CA ALA A 252 -2.98 2.99 21.27
C ALA A 252 -3.73 3.98 20.36
N SER A 253 -4.74 4.68 20.89
CA SER A 253 -5.47 5.69 20.11
C SER A 253 -4.65 6.96 19.91
N LYS A 254 -3.83 7.35 20.90
CA LYS A 254 -2.92 8.49 20.81
C LYS A 254 -1.85 8.27 19.73
N LEU A 255 -1.25 7.08 19.67
CA LEU A 255 -0.26 6.74 18.64
C LEU A 255 -0.87 6.79 17.23
N GLY A 256 -2.06 6.20 17.05
CA GLY A 256 -2.75 6.25 15.76
C GLY A 256 -3.06 7.67 15.29
N ASP A 257 -3.43 8.54 16.22
CA ASP A 257 -3.74 9.94 15.91
C ASP A 257 -2.49 10.78 15.63
N ALA A 258 -1.37 10.50 16.32
CA ALA A 258 -0.08 11.09 16.02
C ALA A 258 0.43 10.69 14.63
N ILE A 259 0.33 9.39 14.28
CA ILE A 259 0.69 8.89 12.95
C ILE A 259 -0.19 9.54 11.88
N GLU A 260 -1.51 9.58 12.07
CA GLU A 260 -2.42 10.22 11.13
C GLU A 260 -2.07 11.71 10.94
N THR A 261 -1.78 12.42 12.03
CA THR A 261 -1.38 13.84 11.97
C THR A 261 -0.06 14.02 11.22
N GLY A 262 0.95 13.19 11.51
CA GLY A 262 2.22 13.18 10.80
C GLY A 262 2.05 12.96 9.30
N LEU A 263 1.22 11.99 8.90
CA LEU A 263 0.94 11.69 7.50
C LEU A 263 0.18 12.81 6.78
N ARG A 264 -0.63 13.61 7.48
CA ARG A 264 -1.29 14.79 6.88
C ARG A 264 -0.30 15.86 6.45
N PHE A 265 0.85 15.97 7.11
CA PHE A 265 1.91 16.89 6.68
C PHE A 265 2.53 16.49 5.34
N LEU A 266 2.42 15.21 4.95
CA LEU A 266 2.89 14.69 3.67
C LEU A 266 1.88 14.88 2.53
N LEU A 267 0.66 15.34 2.80
CA LEU A 267 -0.32 15.62 1.75
C LEU A 267 0.06 16.90 0.98
N PRO A 268 -0.20 16.95 -0.34
CA PRO A 268 0.15 18.10 -1.15
C PRO A 268 -0.57 19.38 -0.66
N PRO A 269 0.07 20.55 -0.75
CA PRO A 269 -0.46 21.80 -0.20
C PRO A 269 -1.81 22.22 -0.79
N SER A 270 -2.13 21.80 -2.03
CA SER A 270 -3.44 22.05 -2.64
C SER A 270 -4.59 21.39 -1.88
N GLN A 271 -4.39 20.18 -1.35
CA GLN A 271 -5.38 19.49 -0.53
C GLN A 271 -5.50 20.15 0.85
N GLN A 272 -4.39 20.56 1.45
CA GLN A 272 -4.38 21.27 2.73
C GLN A 272 -5.08 22.64 2.61
N GLN A 273 -4.79 23.41 1.55
CA GLN A 273 -5.46 24.69 1.29
C GLN A 273 -6.95 24.50 1.00
N GLN A 274 -7.35 23.45 0.29
CA GLN A 274 -8.77 23.16 0.06
C GLN A 274 -9.49 22.82 1.38
N GLN A 275 -8.83 22.09 2.29
CA GLN A 275 -9.35 21.81 3.63
C GLN A 275 -9.44 23.09 4.48
N GLN A 276 -8.41 23.93 4.47
CA GLN A 276 -8.40 25.21 5.17
C GLN A 276 -9.46 26.17 4.62
N ARG A 277 -9.62 26.28 3.29
CA ARG A 277 -10.68 27.10 2.68
C ARG A 277 -12.08 26.64 3.09
N ARG A 278 -12.31 25.33 3.24
CA ARG A 278 -13.59 24.81 3.77
C ARG A 278 -13.81 25.17 5.23
N GLN A 279 -12.74 25.29 6.03
CA GLN A 279 -12.84 25.70 7.43
C GLN A 279 -12.91 27.23 7.60
N GLN A 280 -12.23 27.98 6.74
CA GLN A 280 -12.11 29.45 6.73
C GLN A 280 -13.20 30.15 5.91
N GLN A 281 -14.27 29.47 5.51
CA GLN A 281 -15.49 30.15 5.02
C GLN A 281 -16.21 30.98 6.11
N ARG A 282 -15.58 31.23 7.26
CA ARG A 282 -15.87 32.36 8.14
C ARG A 282 -15.13 33.61 7.62
N PRO A 283 -15.81 34.77 7.47
CA PRO A 283 -15.22 35.94 6.84
C PRO A 283 -14.11 36.52 7.72
N GLN A 284 -12.86 36.16 7.42
CA GLN A 284 -11.69 36.82 7.99
C GLN A 284 -11.06 37.73 6.95
N ARG A 285 -10.96 38.99 7.37
CA ARG A 285 -10.35 40.13 6.67
C ARG A 285 -8.91 39.75 6.30
N ARG A 286 -8.59 39.80 5.00
CA ARG A 286 -7.21 39.70 4.52
C ARG A 286 -6.44 40.93 4.99
N GLU A 287 -5.41 40.71 5.80
CA GLU A 287 -4.31 41.67 5.93
C GLU A 287 -3.20 41.20 4.99
N ASP A 288 -2.77 42.09 4.11
CA ASP A 288 -1.80 41.86 3.05
C ASP A 288 -0.39 41.79 3.65
N GLU A 289 0.17 40.58 3.76
CA GLU A 289 1.60 40.37 4.00
C GLU A 289 2.30 40.04 2.67
N ASP A 290 2.80 41.08 2.00
CA ASP A 290 3.68 41.02 0.82
C ASP A 290 5.13 40.65 1.22
N GLY A 291 5.31 39.47 1.79
CA GLY A 291 6.63 38.85 1.96
C GLY A 291 7.02 38.02 0.73
N PRO A 292 8.31 37.85 0.40
CA PRO A 292 8.75 36.89 -0.61
C PRO A 292 8.41 35.45 -0.13
N GLN A 293 7.27 34.93 -0.58
CA GLN A 293 6.81 33.60 -0.24
C GLN A 293 7.57 32.57 -1.08
N LEU A 294 8.36 31.72 -0.40
CA LEU A 294 8.88 30.49 -1.00
C LEU A 294 7.72 29.70 -1.60
N PRO A 295 7.92 28.99 -2.73
CA PRO A 295 6.87 28.17 -3.31
C PRO A 295 6.41 27.13 -2.27
N ALA A 296 5.10 27.07 -2.02
CA ALA A 296 4.50 26.17 -1.02
C ALA A 296 4.85 24.68 -1.23
N SER A 297 5.33 24.31 -2.42
CA SER A 297 5.82 22.97 -2.74
C SER A 297 7.19 22.65 -2.13
N ALA A 298 8.07 23.63 -1.91
CA ALA A 298 9.41 23.41 -1.38
C ALA A 298 9.42 22.72 0.01
N PRO A 299 8.71 23.21 1.04
CA PRO A 299 8.69 22.53 2.35
C PRO A 299 8.05 21.14 2.27
N TRP A 300 7.08 20.96 1.38
CA TRP A 300 6.44 19.66 1.15
C TRP A 300 7.40 18.63 0.54
N VAL A 301 8.16 19.02 -0.50
CA VAL A 301 9.20 18.16 -1.10
C VAL A 301 10.28 17.82 -0.06
N MET A 302 10.71 18.79 0.73
CA MET A 302 11.70 18.57 1.79
C MET A 302 11.20 17.61 2.87
N CYS A 303 9.92 17.70 3.25
CA CYS A 303 9.32 16.79 4.21
C CYS A 303 9.27 15.35 3.67
N TRP A 304 8.86 15.18 2.41
CA TRP A 304 8.92 13.89 1.73
C TRP A 304 10.33 13.34 1.65
N TRP A 305 11.28 14.18 1.28
CA TRP A 305 12.67 13.81 1.19
C TRP A 305 13.20 13.30 2.54
N ALA A 306 12.93 14.03 3.62
CA ALA A 306 13.29 13.62 4.97
C ALA A 306 12.67 12.27 5.34
N VAL A 307 11.40 12.03 5.03
CA VAL A 307 10.74 10.74 5.27
C VAL A 307 11.41 9.62 4.47
N LEU A 308 11.72 9.84 3.20
CA LEU A 308 12.41 8.83 2.37
C LEU A 308 13.80 8.51 2.93
N LEU A 309 14.55 9.50 3.40
CA LEU A 309 15.86 9.27 4.03
C LEU A 309 15.75 8.48 5.33
N VAL A 310 14.80 8.82 6.21
CA VAL A 310 14.57 8.07 7.45
C VAL A 310 14.16 6.63 7.17
N VAL A 311 13.25 6.42 6.21
CA VAL A 311 12.81 5.08 5.79
C VAL A 311 13.98 4.31 5.19
N TRP A 312 14.79 4.93 4.35
CA TRP A 312 16.00 4.33 3.78
C TRP A 312 16.98 3.89 4.86
N SER A 313 17.34 4.77 5.80
CA SER A 313 18.23 4.44 6.92
C SER A 313 17.70 3.27 7.75
N GLY A 314 16.39 3.23 8.03
CA GLY A 314 15.76 2.10 8.70
C GLY A 314 15.85 0.79 7.90
N CYS A 315 15.70 0.86 6.58
CA CYS A 315 15.85 -0.30 5.70
C CYS A 315 17.29 -0.81 5.64
N CYS A 316 18.29 0.08 5.63
CA CYS A 316 19.70 -0.29 5.71
C CYS A 316 20.03 -0.98 7.03
N LEU A 317 19.54 -0.46 8.16
CA LEU A 317 19.69 -1.12 9.46
C LEU A 317 19.04 -2.51 9.45
N ALA A 318 17.80 -2.61 8.99
CA ALA A 318 17.09 -3.88 8.91
C ALA A 318 17.80 -4.89 8.00
N ALA A 319 18.39 -4.43 6.89
CA ALA A 319 19.10 -5.29 5.96
C ALA A 319 20.28 -6.03 6.59
N GLN A 320 20.99 -5.38 7.53
CA GLN A 320 22.12 -6.00 8.27
C GLN A 320 21.69 -7.24 9.08
N TYR A 321 20.42 -7.29 9.51
CA TYR A 321 19.89 -8.40 10.31
C TYR A 321 19.13 -9.43 9.47
N LEU A 322 18.70 -9.05 8.26
CA LEU A 322 17.78 -9.83 7.45
C LEU A 322 18.43 -10.44 6.20
N ALA A 323 19.65 -10.04 5.86
CA ALA A 323 20.41 -10.68 4.80
C ALA A 323 20.76 -12.13 5.16
N PRO A 324 20.86 -13.03 4.17
CA PRO A 324 21.26 -14.42 4.42
C PRO A 324 22.66 -14.49 5.05
N PRO A 325 22.87 -15.32 6.08
CA PRO A 325 24.19 -15.52 6.67
C PRO A 325 25.14 -16.13 5.63
N GLY A 326 26.34 -15.56 5.51
CA GLY A 326 27.38 -15.98 4.54
C GLY A 326 27.45 -15.15 3.26
N SER A 327 26.83 -13.97 3.22
CA SER A 327 26.89 -13.04 2.07
C SER A 327 28.03 -12.01 2.11
N ASP A 328 28.92 -12.12 3.11
CA ASP A 328 30.06 -11.20 3.32
C ASP A 328 31.43 -11.80 2.92
N GLU A 329 31.45 -13.00 2.36
CA GLU A 329 32.63 -13.62 1.72
C GLU A 329 32.67 -13.32 0.22
#